data_AF-A0A9J8D2H0-F1
#
_entry.id   AF-A0A9J8D2H0-F1
#
_cell.length_a   1.000
_cell.length_b   1.000
_cell.length_c   1.000
_cell.angle_alpha   90.00
_cell.angle_beta   90.00
_cell.angle_gamma   90.00
#
_symmetry.space_group_name_H-M   'P 1'
#
loop_
_entity.id
_entity.type
_entity.pdbx_description
1 polymer ?
#
loop_
_entity_poly.entity_id
_entity_poly.type
_entity_poly.pdbx_seq_one_letter_code
_entity_poly.pdbx_strand_id
1 'polypeptide(L)'
;MAEKRRAGVAIMSDEQLLSQAGVSALLRGALLRLLECRPEDPVGFLAEHFAHLSSEAEDGASERQSVSRALWHLSLAHHSHRSAFNNNVRVAYELLTQGVPRRLGVGGVRGRLYSEMLRCLCSEGGLSGSTAAPLLRRIQSHDYESVPFELFRQGVLTCAVFADYIRKSQCLYAAVASAPDRPAERTLCQAVLSTLREALETADGADVARYLEASAKISPAKVAQAMAEVQPRAQRHDGLTMDAQEFEDAAAALFIARVRTVS
;
A
#
# COMPACT_ATOMS: atom_id res chain seq x y z
N MET A 1 -9.74 -72.14 19.05
CA MET A 1 -9.05 -71.05 19.77
C MET A 1 -8.98 -69.85 18.85
N ALA A 2 -9.84 -68.85 19.07
CA ALA A 2 -9.89 -67.63 18.27
C ALA A 2 -9.37 -66.48 19.14
N GLU A 3 -8.12 -66.09 18.91
CA GLU A 3 -7.50 -64.96 19.60
C GLU A 3 -7.98 -63.66 18.95
N LYS A 4 -9.02 -63.08 19.55
CA LYS A 4 -9.59 -61.80 19.16
C LYS A 4 -8.63 -60.69 19.58
N ARG A 5 -7.75 -60.28 18.67
CA ARG A 5 -6.91 -59.08 18.80
C ARG A 5 -7.80 -57.88 19.13
N ARG A 6 -7.73 -57.40 20.38
CA ARG A 6 -8.21 -56.06 20.75
C ARG A 6 -7.27 -55.06 20.07
N ALA A 7 -7.78 -54.37 19.06
CA ALA A 7 -7.16 -53.14 18.60
C ALA A 7 -7.26 -52.14 19.76
N GLY A 8 -6.15 -51.89 20.45
CA GLY A 8 -6.04 -50.79 21.39
C GLY A 8 -6.19 -49.50 20.60
N VAL A 9 -7.27 -48.76 20.86
CA VAL A 9 -7.34 -47.35 20.51
C VAL A 9 -6.24 -46.68 21.34
N ALA A 10 -5.09 -46.43 20.72
CA ALA A 10 -4.06 -45.59 21.32
C ALA A 10 -4.71 -44.21 21.50
N ILE A 11 -4.99 -43.84 22.74
CA ILE A 11 -5.42 -42.49 23.10
C ILE A 11 -4.22 -41.61 22.78
N MET A 12 -4.24 -40.96 21.63
CA MET A 12 -3.24 -39.96 21.28
C MET A 12 -3.31 -38.86 22.32
N SER A 13 -2.15 -38.49 22.86
CA SER A 13 -2.06 -37.35 23.76
C SER A 13 -2.40 -36.05 23.00
N ASP A 14 -2.94 -35.06 23.71
CA ASP A 14 -3.26 -33.74 23.14
C ASP A 14 -2.05 -33.12 22.43
N GLU A 15 -0.84 -33.33 22.96
CA GLU A 15 0.42 -32.87 22.36
C GLU A 15 0.69 -33.52 20.99
N GLN A 16 0.44 -34.82 20.85
CA GLN A 16 0.58 -35.54 19.58
C GLN A 16 -0.50 -35.14 18.57
N LEU A 17 -1.72 -34.85 19.04
CA LEU A 17 -2.80 -34.34 18.21
C LEU A 17 -2.46 -32.94 17.68
N LEU A 18 -2.00 -32.03 18.55
CA LEU A 18 -1.60 -30.67 18.17
C LEU A 18 -0.37 -30.67 17.24
N SER A 19 0.56 -31.59 17.46
CA SER A 19 1.72 -31.77 16.58
C SER A 19 1.31 -32.28 15.19
N GLN A 20 0.43 -33.29 15.12
CA GLN A 20 -0.11 -33.76 13.83
C GLN A 20 -0.95 -32.70 13.12
N ALA A 21 -1.69 -31.88 13.86
CA ALA A 21 -2.46 -30.76 13.32
C ALA A 21 -1.58 -29.60 12.80
N GLY A 22 -0.25 -29.68 12.95
CA GLY A 22 0.68 -28.67 12.42
C GLY A 22 0.71 -27.35 13.21
N VAL A 23 0.17 -27.34 14.45
CA VAL A 23 0.03 -26.13 15.26
C VAL A 23 1.37 -25.44 15.51
N SER A 24 2.45 -26.20 15.71
CA SER A 24 3.79 -25.62 15.89
C SER A 24 4.28 -24.82 14.68
N ALA A 25 3.95 -25.25 13.46
CA ALA A 25 4.31 -24.52 12.24
C ALA A 25 3.48 -23.23 12.09
N LEU A 26 2.17 -23.31 12.40
CA LEU A 26 1.27 -22.15 12.42
C LEU A 26 1.74 -21.10 13.43
N LEU A 27 2.01 -21.51 14.67
CA LEU A 27 2.52 -20.62 15.72
C LEU A 27 3.87 -20.02 15.34
N ARG A 28 4.79 -20.82 14.80
CA ARG A 28 6.09 -20.32 14.34
C ARG A 28 5.93 -19.28 13.22
N GLY A 29 5.02 -19.52 12.27
CA GLY A 29 4.69 -18.55 11.22
C GLY A 29 4.17 -17.24 11.79
N ALA A 30 3.16 -17.31 12.67
CA ALA A 30 2.56 -16.15 13.30
C ALA A 30 3.58 -15.33 14.12
N LEU A 31 4.45 -16.01 14.89
CA LEU A 31 5.50 -15.36 15.68
C LEU A 31 6.57 -14.71 14.81
N LEU A 32 6.97 -15.35 13.71
CA LEU A 32 7.90 -14.72 12.75
C LEU A 32 7.28 -13.45 12.16
N ARG A 33 6.01 -13.49 11.75
CA ARG A 33 5.30 -12.32 11.22
C ARG A 33 5.18 -11.22 12.27
N LEU A 34 4.89 -11.57 13.51
CA LEU A 34 4.85 -10.61 14.63
C LEU A 34 6.20 -9.90 14.82
N LEU A 35 7.30 -10.65 14.78
CA LEU A 35 8.66 -10.11 14.93
C LEU A 35 9.09 -9.24 13.74
N GLU A 36 8.66 -9.60 12.53
CA GLU A 36 8.93 -8.83 11.30
C GLU A 36 8.14 -7.52 11.26
N CYS A 37 6.87 -7.56 11.64
CA CYS A 37 5.94 -6.43 11.49
C CYS A 37 5.98 -5.47 12.69
N ARG A 38 6.34 -5.97 13.88
CA ARG A 38 6.39 -5.22 15.15
C ARG A 38 5.16 -4.32 15.37
N PRO A 39 3.95 -4.89 15.35
CA PRO A 39 2.72 -4.13 15.54
C PRO A 39 2.66 -3.53 16.95
N GLU A 40 1.96 -2.40 17.08
CA GLU A 40 1.73 -1.74 18.38
C GLU A 40 0.87 -2.62 19.33
N ASP A 41 -0.12 -3.33 18.77
CA ASP A 41 -0.91 -4.34 19.48
C ASP A 41 -0.54 -5.77 19.01
N PRO A 42 0.37 -6.46 19.71
CA PRO A 42 0.80 -7.80 19.31
C PRO A 42 -0.29 -8.87 19.48
N VAL A 43 -1.23 -8.69 20.43
CA VAL A 43 -2.28 -9.68 20.68
C VAL A 43 -3.39 -9.53 19.67
N GLY A 44 -3.84 -8.30 19.39
CA GLY A 44 -4.80 -8.01 18.32
C GLY A 44 -4.29 -8.48 16.96
N PHE A 45 -3.01 -8.22 16.66
CA PHE A 45 -2.37 -8.73 15.44
C PHE A 45 -2.44 -10.25 15.31
N LEU A 46 -2.13 -10.99 16.38
CA LEU A 46 -2.17 -12.46 16.35
C LEU A 46 -3.61 -12.96 16.18
N ALA A 47 -4.59 -12.34 16.83
CA ALA A 47 -5.99 -12.70 16.67
C ALA A 47 -6.47 -12.50 15.23
N GLU A 48 -6.15 -11.36 14.63
CA GLU A 48 -6.46 -11.06 13.22
C GLU A 48 -5.70 -12.01 12.27
N HIS A 49 -4.44 -12.34 12.57
CA HIS A 49 -3.64 -13.28 11.79
C HIS A 49 -4.29 -14.66 11.71
N PHE A 50 -4.70 -15.22 12.86
CA PHE A 50 -5.35 -16.54 12.89
C PHE A 50 -6.76 -16.50 12.28
N ALA A 51 -7.50 -15.39 12.43
CA ALA A 51 -8.79 -15.21 11.75
C ALA A 51 -8.62 -15.24 10.22
N HIS A 52 -7.60 -14.55 9.69
CA HIS A 52 -7.27 -14.61 8.27
C HIS A 52 -6.89 -16.03 7.83
N LEU A 53 -6.01 -16.73 8.56
CA LEU A 53 -5.62 -18.12 8.27
C LEU A 53 -6.82 -19.09 8.27
N SER A 54 -7.77 -18.90 9.19
CA SER A 54 -8.98 -19.72 9.26
C SER A 54 -9.88 -19.49 8.04
N SER A 55 -10.00 -18.24 7.58
CA SER A 55 -10.75 -17.93 6.35
C SER A 55 -10.15 -18.61 5.12
N GLU A 56 -8.84 -18.85 5.07
CA GLU A 56 -8.16 -19.55 3.96
C GLU A 56 -8.56 -21.02 3.83
N ALA A 57 -9.01 -21.65 4.92
CA ALA A 57 -9.31 -23.08 4.97
C ALA A 57 -10.75 -23.42 4.58
N GLU A 58 -11.68 -22.48 4.71
CA GLU A 58 -13.12 -22.75 4.58
C GLU A 58 -13.73 -22.34 3.22
N ASP A 59 -13.17 -21.32 2.55
CA ASP A 59 -13.67 -20.84 1.26
C ASP A 59 -12.73 -21.26 0.12
N GLY A 60 -13.24 -22.01 -0.85
CA GLY A 60 -12.53 -22.22 -2.12
C GLY A 60 -12.13 -20.87 -2.71
N ALA A 61 -10.84 -20.68 -2.99
CA ALA A 61 -10.20 -19.39 -3.26
C ALA A 61 -10.97 -18.50 -4.27
N SER A 62 -11.86 -17.66 -3.76
CA SER A 62 -12.54 -16.64 -4.56
C SER A 62 -11.55 -15.54 -4.91
N GLU A 63 -11.68 -14.97 -6.11
CA GLU A 63 -10.85 -13.84 -6.57
C GLU A 63 -10.86 -12.69 -5.55
N ARG A 64 -12.04 -12.39 -5.00
CA ARG A 64 -12.21 -11.34 -3.99
C ARG A 64 -11.44 -11.62 -2.70
N GLN A 65 -11.46 -12.88 -2.24
CA GLN A 65 -10.74 -13.30 -1.04
C GLN A 65 -9.22 -13.26 -1.25
N SER A 66 -8.75 -13.64 -2.46
CA SER A 66 -7.33 -13.54 -2.81
C SER A 66 -6.82 -12.09 -2.80
N VAL A 67 -7.65 -11.14 -3.26
CA VAL A 67 -7.36 -9.70 -3.19
C VAL A 67 -7.34 -9.20 -1.75
N SER A 68 -8.35 -9.54 -0.94
CA SER A 68 -8.37 -9.17 0.48
C SER A 68 -7.15 -9.68 1.25
N ARG A 69 -6.75 -10.94 1.02
CA ARG A 69 -5.53 -11.52 1.64
C ARG A 69 -4.26 -10.80 1.18
N ALA A 70 -4.14 -10.55 -0.12
CA ALA A 70 -3.01 -9.81 -0.67
C ALA A 70 -2.89 -8.42 -0.02
N LEU A 71 -3.99 -7.68 0.10
CA LEU A 71 -4.05 -6.37 0.76
C LEU A 71 -3.63 -6.45 2.24
N TRP A 72 -4.12 -7.44 2.98
CA TRP A 72 -3.71 -7.65 4.37
C TRP A 72 -2.19 -7.88 4.48
N HIS A 73 -1.58 -8.69 3.61
CA HIS A 73 -0.12 -8.84 3.62
C HIS A 73 0.60 -7.51 3.34
N LEU A 74 0.09 -6.70 2.42
CA LEU A 74 0.68 -5.40 2.08
C LEU A 74 0.56 -4.38 3.21
N SER A 75 -0.48 -4.47 4.06
CA SER A 75 -0.68 -3.55 5.18
C SER A 75 0.23 -3.83 6.38
N LEU A 76 0.79 -5.04 6.49
CA LEU A 76 1.57 -5.43 7.68
C LEU A 76 2.90 -4.69 7.88
N ALA A 77 3.41 -4.04 6.84
CA ALA A 77 4.65 -3.30 6.93
C ALA A 77 4.56 -2.00 6.15
N HIS A 78 5.03 -0.92 6.76
CA HIS A 78 5.21 0.34 6.05
C HIS A 78 6.22 0.16 4.91
N HIS A 79 5.97 0.79 3.76
CA HIS A 79 6.78 0.64 2.55
C HIS A 79 8.23 1.14 2.69
N SER A 80 8.54 1.93 3.75
CA SER A 80 9.91 2.28 4.12
C SER A 80 10.73 1.10 4.69
N HIS A 81 10.07 0.08 5.24
CA HIS A 81 10.69 -1.13 5.78
C HIS A 81 11.00 -2.12 4.64
N ARG A 82 11.95 -1.75 3.77
CA ARG A 82 12.21 -2.40 2.47
C ARG A 82 12.23 -3.93 2.50
N SER A 83 12.85 -4.55 3.51
CA SER A 83 12.93 -6.02 3.60
C SER A 83 11.55 -6.65 3.87
N ALA A 84 10.89 -6.26 4.96
CA ALA A 84 9.58 -6.77 5.34
C ALA A 84 8.51 -6.47 4.27
N PHE A 85 8.52 -5.24 3.73
CA PHE A 85 7.60 -4.85 2.67
C PHE A 85 7.80 -5.67 1.39
N ASN A 86 9.05 -5.84 0.90
CA ASN A 86 9.29 -6.65 -0.31
C ASN A 86 8.89 -8.13 -0.11
N ASN A 87 9.10 -8.69 1.08
CA ASN A 87 8.64 -10.04 1.40
C ASN A 87 7.11 -10.12 1.34
N ASN A 88 6.42 -9.15 1.93
CA ASN A 88 4.96 -9.06 1.88
C ASN A 88 4.42 -8.90 0.45
N VAL A 89 5.06 -8.07 -0.38
CA VAL A 89 4.73 -7.91 -1.81
C VAL A 89 4.86 -9.23 -2.56
N ARG A 90 5.90 -10.02 -2.27
CA ARG A 90 6.08 -11.35 -2.89
C ARG A 90 4.97 -12.31 -2.50
N VAL A 91 4.61 -12.38 -1.22
CA VAL A 91 3.50 -13.21 -0.75
C VAL A 91 2.18 -12.79 -1.42
N ALA A 92 1.89 -11.49 -1.47
CA ALA A 92 0.71 -10.95 -2.14
C ALA A 92 0.65 -11.34 -3.63
N TYR A 93 1.79 -11.27 -4.34
CA TYR A 93 1.89 -11.69 -5.74
C TYR A 93 1.60 -13.19 -5.92
N GLU A 94 2.17 -14.03 -5.07
CA GLU A 94 1.95 -15.48 -5.11
C GLU A 94 0.49 -15.84 -4.87
N LEU A 95 -0.16 -15.22 -3.88
CA LEU A 95 -1.58 -15.41 -3.58
C LEU A 95 -2.49 -15.10 -4.79
N LEU A 96 -2.21 -14.00 -5.48
CA LEU A 96 -2.98 -13.59 -6.66
C LEU A 96 -2.68 -14.40 -7.91
N THR A 97 -1.54 -15.10 -7.94
CA THR A 97 -1.13 -15.98 -9.06
C THR A 97 -1.74 -17.39 -8.91
N GLN A 98 -2.01 -17.85 -7.69
CA GLN A 98 -2.50 -19.21 -7.41
C GLN A 98 -3.90 -19.53 -7.96
N GLY A 99 -4.71 -18.52 -8.32
CA GLY A 99 -6.04 -18.71 -8.92
C GLY A 99 -6.05 -18.98 -10.44
N VAL A 100 -4.89 -19.06 -11.11
CA VAL A 100 -4.80 -19.23 -12.57
C VAL A 100 -4.35 -20.66 -12.92
N PRO A 101 -5.11 -21.44 -13.71
CA PRO A 101 -4.67 -22.75 -14.19
C PRO A 101 -3.34 -22.64 -14.96
N ARG A 102 -2.28 -23.29 -14.48
CA ARG A 102 -0.92 -23.28 -15.07
C ARG A 102 -0.82 -24.03 -16.42
N ARG A 103 -1.69 -23.76 -17.38
CA ARG A 103 -1.67 -24.47 -18.69
C ARG A 103 -0.73 -23.85 -19.72
N LEU A 104 -0.30 -22.59 -19.57
CA LEU A 104 0.43 -21.86 -20.61
C LEU A 104 1.51 -20.94 -20.02
N GLY A 105 2.56 -21.51 -19.43
CA GLY A 105 3.96 -21.03 -19.43
C GLY A 105 4.37 -19.59 -19.05
N VAL A 106 3.47 -18.61 -18.91
CA VAL A 106 3.77 -17.21 -18.56
C VAL A 106 2.91 -16.85 -17.36
N GLY A 107 3.37 -17.27 -16.19
CA GLY A 107 2.71 -17.00 -14.91
C GLY A 107 2.69 -15.50 -14.60
N GLY A 108 1.60 -15.04 -13.98
CA GLY A 108 1.47 -13.68 -13.49
C GLY A 108 0.07 -13.39 -12.95
N VAL A 109 -0.06 -12.23 -12.31
CA VAL A 109 -1.34 -11.78 -11.78
C VAL A 109 -2.19 -11.27 -12.93
N ARG A 110 -3.45 -11.68 -13.03
CA ARG A 110 -4.36 -11.15 -14.07
C ARG A 110 -4.53 -9.64 -13.88
N GLY A 111 -4.45 -8.88 -14.97
CA GLY A 111 -4.51 -7.42 -14.94
C GLY A 111 -5.75 -6.88 -14.24
N ARG A 112 -6.90 -7.57 -14.33
CA ARG A 112 -8.09 -7.19 -13.56
C ARG A 112 -7.88 -7.21 -12.03
N LEU A 113 -7.21 -8.25 -11.52
CA LEU A 113 -6.99 -8.45 -10.09
C LEU A 113 -5.94 -7.46 -9.59
N TYR A 114 -4.92 -7.23 -10.40
CA TYR A 114 -3.92 -6.20 -10.16
C TYR A 114 -4.57 -4.80 -10.09
N SER A 115 -5.36 -4.42 -11.09
CA SER A 115 -6.05 -3.12 -11.14
C SER A 115 -7.07 -2.95 -10.01
N GLU A 116 -7.78 -4.02 -9.63
CA GLU A 116 -8.69 -4.02 -8.47
C GLU A 116 -7.92 -3.84 -7.15
N MET A 117 -6.86 -4.62 -6.95
CA MET A 117 -6.03 -4.53 -5.75
C MET A 117 -5.39 -3.14 -5.60
N LEU A 118 -4.85 -2.54 -6.67
CA LEU A 118 -4.31 -1.18 -6.60
C LEU A 118 -5.36 -0.15 -6.20
N ARG A 119 -6.60 -0.31 -6.69
CA ARG A 119 -7.72 0.56 -6.31
C ARG A 119 -8.04 0.41 -4.82
N CYS A 120 -8.14 -0.81 -4.31
CA CYS A 120 -8.36 -1.08 -2.90
C CYS A 120 -7.22 -0.52 -2.04
N LEU A 121 -5.97 -0.74 -2.45
CA LEU A 121 -4.78 -0.23 -1.75
C LEU A 121 -4.80 1.30 -1.63
N CYS A 122 -5.18 2.01 -2.70
CA CYS A 122 -5.35 3.46 -2.64
C CYS A 122 -6.47 3.88 -1.67
N SER A 123 -7.63 3.22 -1.72
CA SER A 123 -8.76 3.50 -0.83
C SER A 123 -8.44 3.25 0.64
N GLU A 124 -7.78 2.12 0.97
CA GLU A 124 -7.33 1.80 2.33
C GLU A 124 -6.24 2.77 2.80
N GLY A 125 -5.44 3.31 1.87
CA GLY A 125 -4.50 4.40 2.13
C GLY A 125 -5.16 5.77 2.39
N GLY A 126 -6.49 5.86 2.36
CA GLY A 126 -7.26 7.08 2.61
C GLY A 126 -7.41 7.99 1.39
N LEU A 127 -7.08 7.52 0.18
CA LEU A 127 -7.23 8.31 -1.04
C LEU A 127 -8.68 8.28 -1.52
N SER A 128 -9.19 9.44 -1.95
CA SER A 128 -10.46 9.49 -2.66
C SER A 128 -10.35 8.83 -4.04
N GLY A 129 -11.48 8.35 -4.56
CA GLY A 129 -11.53 7.77 -5.91
C GLY A 129 -11.10 8.76 -7.00
N SER A 130 -11.42 10.05 -6.86
CA SER A 130 -11.02 11.10 -7.81
C SER A 130 -9.51 11.37 -7.76
N THR A 131 -8.90 11.39 -6.57
CA THR A 131 -7.47 11.64 -6.39
C THR A 131 -6.62 10.47 -6.91
N ALA A 132 -7.06 9.23 -6.68
CA ALA A 132 -6.33 8.04 -7.11
C ALA A 132 -6.51 7.73 -8.61
N ALA A 133 -7.64 8.10 -9.21
CA ALA A 133 -7.98 7.69 -10.58
C ALA A 133 -6.93 8.05 -11.65
N PRO A 134 -6.31 9.25 -11.66
CA PRO A 134 -5.29 9.59 -12.66
C PRO A 134 -4.02 8.75 -12.52
N LEU A 135 -3.63 8.37 -11.30
CA LEU A 135 -2.51 7.47 -11.07
C LEU A 135 -2.85 6.07 -11.58
N LEU A 136 -4.00 5.52 -11.17
CA LEU A 136 -4.44 4.19 -11.54
C LEU A 136 -4.52 4.04 -13.06
N ARG A 137 -5.04 5.05 -13.78
CA ARG A 137 -5.06 5.04 -15.25
C ARG A 137 -3.67 4.96 -15.90
N ARG A 138 -2.60 5.44 -15.23
CA ARG A 138 -1.23 5.37 -15.75
C ARG A 138 -0.53 4.04 -15.53
N ILE A 139 -0.92 3.31 -14.49
CA ILE A 139 -0.24 2.08 -14.06
C ILE A 139 -1.11 0.82 -14.14
N GLN A 140 -2.37 0.96 -14.53
CA GLN A 140 -3.29 -0.16 -14.75
C GLN A 140 -2.78 -1.10 -15.85
N SER A 141 -3.23 -2.34 -15.77
CA SER A 141 -3.05 -3.34 -16.82
C SER A 141 -4.42 -3.72 -17.40
N HIS A 142 -4.46 -4.13 -18.66
CA HIS A 142 -5.69 -4.63 -19.27
C HIS A 142 -6.14 -5.92 -18.56
N ASP A 143 -7.44 -6.17 -18.51
CA ASP A 143 -8.01 -7.28 -17.73
C ASP A 143 -7.43 -8.66 -18.07
N TYR A 144 -7.03 -8.85 -19.33
CA TYR A 144 -6.48 -10.08 -19.88
C TYR A 144 -4.95 -10.18 -19.81
N GLU A 145 -4.25 -9.09 -19.47
CA GLU A 145 -2.80 -9.09 -19.37
C GLU A 145 -2.32 -9.91 -18.16
N SER A 146 -1.17 -10.55 -18.33
CA SER A 146 -0.45 -11.21 -17.24
C SER A 146 0.59 -10.24 -16.69
N VAL A 147 0.39 -9.79 -15.46
CA VAL A 147 1.27 -8.82 -14.79
C VAL A 147 2.45 -9.56 -14.15
N PRO A 148 3.69 -9.32 -14.60
CA PRO A 148 4.88 -9.91 -14.02
C PRO A 148 5.19 -9.29 -12.64
N PHE A 149 5.98 -10.00 -11.84
CA PHE A 149 6.29 -9.61 -10.46
C PHE A 149 6.86 -8.18 -10.34
N GLU A 150 7.79 -7.78 -11.21
CA GLU A 150 8.40 -6.45 -11.11
C GLU A 150 7.40 -5.32 -11.39
N LEU A 151 6.48 -5.49 -12.35
CA LEU A 151 5.42 -4.52 -12.60
C LEU A 151 4.42 -4.47 -11.44
N PHE A 152 4.04 -5.62 -10.91
CA PHE A 152 3.19 -5.72 -9.72
C PHE A 152 3.81 -4.99 -8.53
N ARG A 153 5.08 -5.29 -8.22
CA ARG A 153 5.85 -4.69 -7.14
C ARG A 153 5.96 -3.19 -7.31
N GLN A 154 6.24 -2.73 -8.53
CA GLN A 154 6.32 -1.31 -8.84
C GLN A 154 4.99 -0.60 -8.60
N GLY A 155 3.88 -1.15 -9.12
CA GLY A 155 2.54 -0.58 -8.95
C GLY A 155 2.15 -0.46 -7.47
N VAL A 156 2.36 -1.52 -6.69
CA VAL A 156 2.09 -1.54 -5.25
C VAL A 156 2.90 -0.47 -4.52
N LEU A 157 4.21 -0.40 -4.78
CA LEU A 157 5.08 0.60 -4.15
C LEU A 157 4.68 2.03 -4.56
N THR A 158 4.34 2.27 -5.83
CA THR A 158 3.89 3.58 -6.29
C THR A 158 2.60 4.00 -5.60
N CYS A 159 1.60 3.12 -5.48
CA CYS A 159 0.35 3.41 -4.77
C CYS A 159 0.59 3.69 -3.27
N ALA A 160 1.41 2.90 -2.60
CA ALA A 160 1.73 3.10 -1.17
C ALA A 160 2.43 4.45 -0.92
N VAL A 161 3.43 4.78 -1.74
CA VAL A 161 4.15 6.05 -1.62
C VAL A 161 3.25 7.24 -1.99
N PHE A 162 2.38 7.07 -2.98
CA PHE A 162 1.44 8.11 -3.38
C PHE A 162 0.44 8.43 -2.26
N ALA A 163 -0.12 7.41 -1.59
CA ALA A 163 -1.02 7.60 -0.45
C ALA A 163 -0.35 8.40 0.69
N ASP A 164 0.90 8.07 1.01
CA ASP A 164 1.71 8.82 1.99
C ASP A 164 1.98 10.27 1.57
N TYR A 165 2.33 10.47 0.30
CA TYR A 165 2.58 11.80 -0.25
C TYR A 165 1.34 12.69 -0.17
N ILE A 166 0.16 12.15 -0.51
CA ILE A 166 -1.10 12.90 -0.41
C ILE A 166 -1.43 13.22 1.05
N ARG A 167 -1.30 12.26 1.98
CA ARG A 167 -1.50 12.53 3.42
C ARG A 167 -0.59 13.65 3.92
N LYS A 168 0.69 13.62 3.56
CA LYS A 168 1.63 14.70 3.89
C LYS A 168 1.21 16.04 3.27
N SER A 169 0.75 16.03 2.02
CA SER A 169 0.26 17.23 1.34
C SER A 169 -0.98 17.82 2.03
N GLN A 170 -1.92 16.97 2.45
CA GLN A 170 -3.09 17.38 3.25
C GLN A 170 -2.67 18.01 4.59
N CYS A 171 -1.68 17.43 5.29
CA CYS A 171 -1.15 18.02 6.52
C CYS A 171 -0.51 19.41 6.28
N LEU A 172 0.21 19.57 5.16
CA LEU A 172 0.78 20.87 4.78
C LEU A 172 -0.30 21.89 4.44
N TYR A 173 -1.35 21.47 3.72
CA TYR A 173 -2.51 22.33 3.46
C TYR A 173 -3.16 22.77 4.77
N ALA A 174 -3.41 21.85 5.70
CA ALA A 174 -4.00 22.16 7.00
C ALA A 174 -3.14 23.14 7.83
N ALA A 175 -1.81 23.11 7.65
CA ALA A 175 -0.91 24.06 8.32
C ALA A 175 -0.98 25.48 7.72
N VAL A 176 -1.24 25.62 6.42
CA VAL A 176 -1.39 26.93 5.76
C VAL A 176 -2.81 27.47 5.82
N ALA A 177 -3.81 26.58 5.89
CA ALA A 177 -5.19 26.93 6.15
C ALA A 177 -5.32 27.34 7.62
N SER A 178 -5.41 28.64 7.89
CA SER A 178 -5.49 29.16 9.27
C SER A 178 -6.73 28.67 10.04
N ALA A 179 -7.72 28.09 9.35
CA ALA A 179 -8.90 27.45 9.94
C ALA A 179 -9.42 26.33 8.99
N PRO A 180 -10.00 25.24 9.51
CA PRO A 180 -10.43 24.08 8.73
C PRO A 180 -11.52 24.38 7.69
N ASP A 181 -12.43 25.33 7.98
CA ASP A 181 -13.54 25.69 7.08
C ASP A 181 -13.20 26.86 6.13
N ARG A 182 -11.98 27.39 6.20
CA ARG A 182 -11.56 28.54 5.39
C ARG A 182 -10.53 28.10 4.35
N PRO A 183 -10.79 28.36 3.05
CA PRO A 183 -9.79 28.21 2.01
C PRO A 183 -8.49 28.95 2.34
N ALA A 184 -7.35 28.29 2.10
CA ALA A 184 -6.04 28.87 2.35
C ALA A 184 -5.70 29.94 1.30
N GLU A 185 -4.78 30.84 1.64
CA GLU A 185 -4.30 31.85 0.70
C GLU A 185 -3.57 31.17 -0.47
N ARG A 186 -3.98 31.49 -1.71
CA ARG A 186 -3.45 30.81 -2.91
C ARG A 186 -1.93 30.98 -3.04
N THR A 187 -1.37 32.11 -2.61
CA THR A 187 0.07 32.40 -2.64
C THR A 187 0.87 31.45 -1.75
N LEU A 188 0.40 31.18 -0.53
CA LEU A 188 1.00 30.22 0.40
C LEU A 188 0.90 28.80 -0.16
N CYS A 189 -0.27 28.41 -0.66
CA CYS A 189 -0.45 27.11 -1.32
C CYS A 189 0.51 26.93 -2.50
N GLN A 190 0.70 27.94 -3.34
CA GLN A 190 1.63 27.91 -4.47
C GLN A 190 3.10 27.77 -4.01
N ALA A 191 3.50 28.44 -2.93
CA ALA A 191 4.84 28.27 -2.35
C ALA A 191 5.08 26.85 -1.86
N VAL A 192 4.09 26.24 -1.19
CA VAL A 192 4.14 24.84 -0.77
C VAL A 192 4.24 23.92 -2.00
N LEU A 193 3.38 24.10 -3.01
CA LEU A 193 3.38 23.29 -4.24
C LEU A 193 4.71 23.42 -5.01
N SER A 194 5.33 24.60 -5.03
CA SER A 194 6.67 24.79 -5.62
C SER A 194 7.73 23.99 -4.86
N THR A 195 7.69 24.04 -3.53
CA THR A 195 8.61 23.28 -2.67
C THR A 195 8.44 21.76 -2.88
N LEU A 196 7.20 21.28 -3.01
CA LEU A 196 6.90 19.89 -3.33
C LEU A 196 7.45 19.49 -4.70
N ARG A 197 7.29 20.35 -5.71
CA ARG A 197 7.82 20.13 -7.06
C ARG A 197 9.34 20.01 -7.03
N GLU A 198 10.03 20.93 -6.38
CA GLU A 198 11.50 20.93 -6.26
C GLU A 198 12.02 19.68 -5.53
N ALA A 199 11.32 19.24 -4.47
CA ALA A 199 11.66 18.01 -3.75
C ALA A 199 11.54 16.76 -4.66
N LEU A 200 10.54 16.75 -5.55
CA LEU A 200 10.35 15.70 -6.56
C LEU A 200 11.37 15.78 -7.72
N GLU A 201 11.98 16.93 -7.96
CA GLU A 201 13.00 17.16 -9.02
C GLU A 201 14.42 16.84 -8.55
N THR A 202 14.74 17.10 -7.29
CA THR A 202 16.06 16.87 -6.67
C THR A 202 16.34 15.40 -6.31
N ALA A 203 15.51 14.47 -6.75
CA ALA A 203 15.76 13.04 -6.62
C ALA A 203 16.48 12.52 -7.88
N ASP A 204 17.78 12.24 -7.82
CA ASP A 204 18.59 11.65 -8.91
C ASP A 204 18.39 10.11 -9.04
N GLY A 205 18.60 9.52 -10.24
CA GLY A 205 18.50 8.08 -10.61
C GLY A 205 17.13 7.38 -10.86
N ALA A 206 16.84 6.81 -12.05
CA ALA A 206 15.57 6.27 -12.61
C ALA A 206 14.47 5.52 -11.78
N ASP A 207 14.64 5.24 -10.48
CA ASP A 207 13.93 4.18 -9.75
C ASP A 207 12.77 4.68 -8.84
N VAL A 208 11.77 3.83 -8.57
CA VAL A 208 10.61 4.17 -7.69
C VAL A 208 11.03 4.40 -6.24
N ALA A 209 12.21 3.89 -5.85
CA ALA A 209 12.90 4.24 -4.60
C ALA A 209 13.16 5.76 -4.45
N ARG A 210 13.09 6.55 -5.54
CA ARG A 210 13.17 8.02 -5.52
C ARG A 210 11.97 8.71 -4.87
N TYR A 211 10.75 8.19 -5.07
CA TYR A 211 9.56 8.83 -4.52
C TYR A 211 9.55 8.76 -2.99
N LEU A 212 10.10 7.66 -2.46
CA LEU A 212 10.43 7.49 -1.05
C LEU A 212 11.36 8.61 -0.53
N GLU A 213 12.47 8.87 -1.23
CA GLU A 213 13.44 9.91 -0.84
C GLU A 213 12.90 11.33 -1.00
N ALA A 214 12.18 11.61 -2.10
CA ALA A 214 11.53 12.90 -2.30
C ALA A 214 10.49 13.17 -1.19
N SER A 215 9.69 12.17 -0.80
CA SER A 215 8.72 12.28 0.29
C SER A 215 9.36 12.46 1.67
N ALA A 216 10.62 12.05 1.84
CA ALA A 216 11.41 12.24 3.06
C ALA A 216 12.16 13.59 3.07
N LYS A 217 12.42 14.18 1.89
CA LYS A 217 13.06 15.49 1.72
C LYS A 217 12.12 16.68 1.87
N ILE A 218 10.81 16.47 1.90
CA ILE A 218 9.82 17.50 2.24
C ILE A 218 9.96 17.79 3.73
N SER A 219 10.91 18.65 4.10
CA SER A 219 11.09 19.06 5.49
C SER A 219 10.16 20.24 5.81
N PRO A 220 9.51 20.26 7.00
CA PRO A 220 8.69 21.38 7.43
C PRO A 220 9.44 22.73 7.40
N ALA A 221 10.75 22.71 7.65
CA ALA A 221 11.61 23.90 7.65
C ALA A 221 11.76 24.54 6.26
N LYS A 222 11.94 23.74 5.19
CA LYS A 222 12.00 24.27 3.81
C LYS A 222 10.69 24.89 3.39
N VAL A 223 9.57 24.25 3.76
CA VAL A 223 8.24 24.76 3.48
C VAL A 223 7.99 26.08 4.22
N ALA A 224 8.34 26.15 5.51
CA ALA A 224 8.22 27.38 6.30
C ALA A 224 9.07 28.53 5.74
N GLN A 225 10.29 28.23 5.27
CA GLN A 225 11.15 29.22 4.61
C GLN A 225 10.52 29.74 3.31
N ALA A 226 10.07 28.84 2.44
CA ALA A 226 9.43 29.23 1.17
C ALA A 226 8.18 30.09 1.40
N MET A 227 7.42 29.81 2.47
CA MET A 227 6.28 30.63 2.88
C MET A 227 6.69 32.01 3.41
N ALA A 228 7.77 32.10 4.19
CA ALA A 228 8.28 33.37 4.72
C ALA A 228 8.81 34.30 3.61
N GLU A 229 9.25 33.73 2.49
CA GLU A 229 9.73 34.45 1.30
C GLU A 229 8.59 34.94 0.38
N VAL A 230 7.33 34.57 0.65
CA VAL A 230 6.15 35.04 -0.09
C VAL A 230 5.89 36.51 0.24
N GLN A 231 6.50 37.40 -0.54
CA GLN A 231 6.17 38.83 -0.51
C GLN A 231 4.75 39.03 -1.07
N PRO A 232 3.90 39.91 -0.50
CA PRO A 232 2.62 40.27 -1.09
C PRO A 232 2.85 41.09 -2.38
N ARG A 233 3.17 40.41 -3.47
CA ARG A 233 3.13 40.99 -4.81
C ARG A 233 1.67 41.00 -5.24
N ALA A 234 1.13 42.19 -5.42
CA ALA A 234 -0.16 42.43 -6.03
C ALA A 234 -0.17 41.90 -7.48
N GLN A 235 -0.34 40.59 -7.66
CA GLN A 235 -0.61 39.98 -8.94
C GLN A 235 -2.04 39.45 -8.93
N ARG A 236 -2.83 40.00 -9.85
CA ARG A 236 -4.18 39.58 -10.16
C ARG A 236 -4.13 38.17 -10.76
N HIS A 237 -4.27 37.16 -9.92
CA HIS A 237 -4.60 35.81 -10.37
C HIS A 237 -6.01 35.48 -9.87
N ASP A 238 -6.77 34.78 -10.72
CA ASP A 238 -8.10 34.28 -10.40
C ASP A 238 -8.08 33.49 -9.09
N GLY A 239 -9.03 33.85 -8.22
CA GLY A 239 -9.22 33.30 -6.88
C GLY A 239 -8.14 33.72 -5.88
N LEU A 240 -8.53 34.44 -4.82
CA LEU A 240 -7.62 34.79 -3.72
C LEU A 240 -7.26 33.57 -2.85
N THR A 241 -8.00 32.49 -3.00
CA THR A 241 -7.92 31.32 -2.12
C THR A 241 -7.95 30.01 -2.88
N MET A 242 -7.29 29.00 -2.35
CA MET A 242 -7.29 27.62 -2.84
C MET A 242 -7.92 26.73 -1.77
N ASP A 243 -8.87 25.87 -2.15
CA ASP A 243 -9.47 24.91 -1.23
C ASP A 243 -8.61 23.63 -1.10
N ALA A 244 -9.00 22.76 -0.16
CA ALA A 244 -8.25 21.55 0.16
C ALA A 244 -8.20 20.57 -1.02
N GLN A 245 -9.30 20.43 -1.76
CA GLN A 245 -9.39 19.48 -2.88
C GLN A 245 -8.57 20.00 -4.08
N GLU A 246 -8.66 21.30 -4.39
CA GLU A 246 -7.86 21.93 -5.43
C GLU A 246 -6.36 21.77 -5.14
N PHE A 247 -5.95 21.97 -3.89
CA PHE A 247 -4.56 21.77 -3.47
C PHE A 247 -4.13 20.31 -3.61
N GLU A 248 -4.97 19.36 -3.16
CA GLU A 248 -4.71 17.93 -3.27
C GLU A 248 -4.58 17.48 -4.72
N ASP A 249 -5.47 17.92 -5.60
CA ASP A 249 -5.44 17.60 -7.04
C ASP A 249 -4.18 18.16 -7.70
N ALA A 250 -3.77 19.40 -7.34
CA ALA A 250 -2.53 20.00 -7.81
C ALA A 250 -1.30 19.22 -7.31
N ALA A 251 -1.27 18.85 -6.03
CA ALA A 251 -0.20 18.05 -5.45
C ALA A 251 -0.13 16.66 -6.11
N ALA A 252 -1.27 16.01 -6.33
CA ALA A 252 -1.37 14.72 -7.00
C ALA A 252 -0.82 14.79 -8.43
N ALA A 253 -1.17 15.84 -9.18
CA ALA A 253 -0.67 16.06 -10.53
C ALA A 253 0.87 16.15 -10.58
N LEU A 254 1.51 16.80 -9.60
CA LEU A 254 2.98 16.87 -9.51
C LEU A 254 3.62 15.49 -9.36
N PHE A 255 3.08 14.64 -8.49
CA PHE A 255 3.57 13.28 -8.29
C PHE A 255 3.34 12.42 -9.55
N ILE A 256 2.12 12.44 -10.06
CA ILE A 256 1.68 11.58 -11.17
C ILE A 256 2.43 11.93 -12.45
N ALA A 257 2.78 13.21 -12.69
CA ALA A 257 3.62 13.64 -13.81
C ALA A 257 4.99 12.97 -13.87
N ARG A 258 5.46 12.40 -12.76
CA ARG A 258 6.75 11.70 -12.69
C ARG A 258 6.61 10.19 -12.87
N VAL A 259 5.43 9.63 -12.63
CA VAL A 259 5.19 8.18 -12.73
C VAL A 259 5.28 7.77 -14.19
N ARG A 260 6.17 6.80 -14.48
CA ARG A 260 6.29 6.22 -15.82
C ARG A 260 5.00 5.49 -16.18
N THR A 261 4.52 5.69 -17.40
CA THR A 261 3.43 4.89 -17.95
C THR A 261 3.91 3.46 -18.12
N VAL A 262 3.11 2.51 -17.66
CA VAL A 262 3.29 1.10 -18.05
C VAL A 262 2.77 1.00 -19.49
N SER A 263 3.65 0.64 -20.43
CA SER A 263 3.33 0.44 -21.84
C SER A 263 3.89 -0.90 -22.28
#